data_AF-A0A1T4ZCB8-F1
#
_entry.id   AF-A0A1T4ZCB8-F1
#
_cell.length_a   1.000
_cell.length_b   1.000
_cell.length_c   1.000
_cell.angle_alpha   90.00
_cell.angle_beta   90.00
_cell.angle_gamma   90.00
#
_symmetry.space_group_name_H-M   'P 1'
#
loop_
_entity.id
_entity.type
_entity.pdbx_description
1 polymer ?
#
loop_
_entity_poly.entity_id
_entity_poly.type
_entity_poly.pdbx_seq_one_letter_code
_entity_poly.pdbx_strand_id
1 'polypeptide(L)'
;MKYNPDLHKRQSIRLRGYDYSQSGFYFITICCYQRKCLFGNIIDSQVELNNLGELVKEEWVKSAIILYLGKMINYILIILLNGN
;
A
#
# COMPACT_ATOMS: atom_id res chain seq x y z
N MET A 1 18.72 -8.59 9.69
CA MET A 1 18.34 -9.52 10.79
C MET A 1 18.35 -10.95 10.26
N LYS A 2 18.96 -11.90 10.97
CA LYS A 2 18.90 -13.33 10.63
C LYS A 2 17.52 -13.88 10.99
N TYR A 3 16.94 -14.72 10.14
CA TYR A 3 15.66 -15.37 10.38
C TYR A 3 15.80 -16.40 11.51
N ASN A 4 15.02 -16.25 12.60
CA ASN A 4 14.90 -17.24 13.67
C ASN A 4 13.47 -17.80 13.69
N PRO A 5 13.23 -19.06 13.31
CA PRO A 5 11.88 -19.65 13.20
C PRO A 5 11.14 -19.78 14.54
N ASP A 6 11.84 -19.84 15.68
CA ASP A 6 11.22 -19.92 17.01
C ASP A 6 10.63 -18.57 17.46
N LEU A 7 11.24 -17.47 16.99
CA LEU A 7 10.81 -16.09 17.27
C LEU A 7 9.92 -15.54 16.13
N HIS A 8 10.19 -15.91 14.89
CA HIS A 8 9.47 -15.45 13.70
C HIS A 8 8.41 -16.47 13.28
N LYS A 9 7.36 -16.61 14.09
CA LYS A 9 6.18 -17.40 13.75
C LYS A 9 5.32 -16.65 12.73
N ARG A 10 5.78 -16.59 11.47
CA ARG A 10 5.01 -16.00 10.38
C ARG A 10 3.86 -16.94 10.02
N GLN A 11 2.65 -16.59 10.43
CA GLN A 11 1.45 -17.23 9.92
C GLN A 11 1.10 -16.66 8.54
N SER A 12 0.56 -17.50 7.66
CA SER A 12 0.02 -17.04 6.38
C SER A 12 -1.28 -16.28 6.64
N ILE A 13 -1.34 -15.02 6.18
CA ILE A 13 -2.57 -14.21 6.17
C ILE A 13 -3.52 -14.60 5.03
N ARG A 14 -3.06 -15.42 4.06
CA ARG A 14 -3.89 -15.82 2.91
C ARG A 14 -4.99 -16.77 3.35
N LEU A 15 -6.21 -16.48 2.91
CA LEU A 15 -7.37 -17.35 3.13
C LEU A 15 -7.16 -18.67 2.37
N ARG A 16 -7.30 -19.79 3.08
CA ARG A 16 -7.14 -21.12 2.47
C ARG A 16 -8.29 -21.40 1.51
N GLY A 17 -7.95 -21.94 0.33
CA GLY A 17 -8.93 -22.27 -0.71
C GLY A 17 -9.44 -21.08 -1.54
N TYR A 18 -8.98 -19.86 -1.26
CA TYR A 18 -9.36 -18.69 -2.05
C TYR A 18 -8.47 -18.56 -3.28
N ASP A 19 -9.09 -18.42 -4.45
CA ASP A 19 -8.40 -18.20 -5.73
C ASP A 19 -8.15 -16.70 -5.94
N TYR A 20 -6.92 -16.28 -5.65
CA TYR A 20 -6.48 -14.89 -5.79
C TYR A 20 -6.25 -14.46 -7.25
N SER A 21 -6.43 -15.35 -8.24
CA SER A 21 -6.39 -14.97 -9.66
C SER A 21 -7.70 -14.34 -10.14
N GLN A 22 -8.79 -14.53 -9.38
CA GLN A 22 -10.10 -13.97 -9.71
C GLN A 22 -10.15 -12.47 -9.43
N SER A 23 -11.02 -11.77 -10.17
CA SER A 23 -11.31 -10.36 -9.94
C SER A 23 -11.77 -10.13 -8.50
N GLY A 24 -11.06 -9.27 -7.78
CA GLY A 24 -11.35 -8.96 -6.39
C GLY A 24 -10.72 -7.64 -5.97
N PHE A 25 -11.16 -7.10 -4.84
CA PHE A 25 -10.60 -5.86 -4.29
C PHE A 25 -9.34 -6.15 -3.47
N TYR A 26 -8.31 -5.36 -3.72
CA TYR A 26 -7.05 -5.43 -2.99
C TYR A 26 -6.76 -4.09 -2.34
N PHE A 27 -6.44 -4.13 -1.05
CA PHE A 27 -5.84 -3.03 -0.34
C PHE A 27 -4.33 -3.29 -0.25
N ILE A 28 -3.52 -2.41 -0.83
CA ILE A 28 -2.06 -2.55 -0.83
C ILE A 28 -1.48 -1.40 -0.02
N THR A 29 -0.46 -1.70 0.77
CA THR A 29 0.26 -0.71 1.57
C THR A 29 1.74 -0.91 1.32
N ILE A 30 2.45 0.14 0.94
CA ILE A 30 3.89 0.07 0.62
C ILE A 30 4.63 1.06 1.51
N CYS A 31 5.63 0.58 2.23
CA CYS A 31 6.51 1.43 2.99
C CYS A 31 7.42 2.23 2.04
N CYS A 32 7.50 3.55 2.26
CA CYS A 32 8.46 4.40 1.56
C CYS A 32 9.90 4.07 1.96
N TYR A 33 10.86 4.50 1.13
CA TYR A 33 12.28 4.32 1.41
C TYR A 33 12.65 4.87 2.80
N GLN A 34 13.30 4.04 3.61
CA GLN A 34 13.66 4.36 5.01
C GLN A 34 12.47 4.81 5.88
N ARG A 35 11.23 4.40 5.54
CA ARG A 35 10.00 4.84 6.23
C ARG A 35 9.81 6.37 6.25
N LYS A 36 10.41 7.09 5.29
CA LYS A 36 10.25 8.55 5.20
C LYS A 36 8.90 8.91 4.59
N CYS A 37 8.29 9.98 5.08
CA CYS A 37 7.06 10.56 4.52
C CYS A 37 7.37 11.33 3.23
N LEU A 38 7.71 10.61 2.15
CA LEU A 38 8.20 11.21 0.90
C LEU A 38 7.09 11.88 0.08
N PHE A 39 5.85 11.41 0.21
CA PHE A 39 4.73 11.80 -0.65
C PHE A 39 3.76 12.80 -0.01
N GLY A 40 4.03 13.22 1.22
CA GLY A 40 3.12 14.09 1.95
C GLY A 40 3.25 13.92 3.45
N ASN A 41 2.44 14.67 4.18
CA ASN A 41 2.33 14.59 5.63
C ASN A 41 0.97 14.03 6.03
N ILE A 42 0.91 13.47 7.24
CA ILE A 42 -0.37 13.06 7.83
C ILE A 42 -0.77 14.15 8.82
N ILE A 43 -1.90 14.80 8.55
CA ILE A 43 -2.49 15.82 9.41
C ILE A 43 -3.93 15.40 9.67
N ASP A 44 -4.34 15.35 10.94
CA ASP A 44 -5.69 14.95 11.35
C ASP A 44 -6.19 13.62 10.75
N SER A 45 -5.30 12.62 10.69
CA SER A 45 -5.57 11.29 10.09
C SER A 45 -5.87 11.32 8.58
N GLN A 46 -5.62 12.44 7.91
CA GLN A 46 -5.69 12.60 6.47
C GLN A 46 -4.29 12.76 5.91
N VAL A 47 -4.08 12.32 4.66
CA VAL A 47 -2.81 12.56 3.98
C VAL A 47 -2.92 13.85 3.17
N GLU A 48 -2.08 14.82 3.51
CA GLU A 48 -1.82 15.99 2.68
C GLU A 48 -0.65 15.69 1.74
N LEU A 49 -0.95 15.57 0.44
CA LEU A 49 0.05 15.30 -0.59
C LEU A 49 0.96 16.50 -0.79
N ASN A 50 2.25 16.22 -0.98
CA ASN A 50 3.18 17.18 -1.55
C ASN A 50 3.25 16.99 -3.09
N ASN A 51 4.06 17.80 -3.78
CA ASN A 51 4.20 17.72 -5.24
C ASN A 51 4.59 16.32 -5.75
N LEU A 52 5.42 15.59 -5.01
CA LEU A 52 5.80 14.22 -5.37
C LEU A 52 4.64 13.25 -5.17
N GLY A 53 3.85 13.44 -4.12
CA GLY A 53 2.65 12.67 -3.85
C GLY A 53 1.57 12.84 -4.91
N GLU A 54 1.35 14.07 -5.37
CA GLU A 54 0.43 14.34 -6.49
C GLU A 54 0.93 13.67 -7.78
N LEU A 55 2.23 13.75 -8.09
CA LEU A 55 2.81 13.06 -9.26
C LEU A 55 2.58 11.54 -9.19
N VAL A 56 2.83 10.91 -8.04
CA VAL A 56 2.61 9.46 -7.86
C VAL A 56 1.13 9.10 -8.03
N LYS A 57 0.23 9.93 -7.48
CA LYS A 57 -1.22 9.75 -7.66
C LYS A 57 -1.63 9.85 -9.12
N GLU A 58 -1.10 10.81 -9.87
CA GLU A 58 -1.35 10.94 -11.31
C GLU A 58 -0.87 9.72 -12.09
N GLU A 59 0.37 9.28 -11.86
CA GLU A 59 0.94 8.10 -12.52
C GLU A 59 0.21 6.81 -12.15
N TRP A 60 -0.29 6.71 -10.92
CA TRP A 60 -1.12 5.59 -10.49
C TRP A 60 -2.43 5.53 -11.26
N VAL A 61 -3.12 6.67 -11.40
CA VAL A 61 -4.36 6.76 -12.19
C VAL A 61 -4.10 6.41 -13.66
N LYS A 62 -2.99 6.90 -14.25
CA LYS A 62 -2.59 6.54 -15.61
C LYS A 62 -2.31 5.05 -15.76
N SER A 63 -1.62 4.44 -14.80
CA SER A 63 -1.29 3.01 -14.81
C SER A 63 -2.54 2.13 -14.65
N ALA A 64 -3.53 2.58 -13.86
CA ALA A 64 -4.80 1.87 -13.71
C ALA A 64 -5.61 1.81 -15.02
N ILE A 65 -5.48 2.84 -15.88
CA ILE A 65 -6.08 2.84 -17.23
C ILE A 65 -5.49 1.71 -18.09
N ILE A 66 -4.19 1.43 -17.96
CA ILE A 66 -3.51 0.35 -18.71
C ILE A 66 -4.02 -1.03 -18.28
N LEU A 67 -4.38 -1.21 -17.01
CA LEU A 67 -4.83 -2.49 -16.45
C LEU A 67 -6.32 -2.80 -16.68
N TYR A 68 -7.09 -1.95 -17.38
CA TYR A 68 -8.54 -2.08 -17.58
C TYR A 68 -9.37 -2.28 -16.28
N LEU A 69 -8.79 -1.95 -15.13
CA LEU A 69 -9.48 -1.96 -13.83
C LEU A 69 -10.10 -0.59 -13.62
N GLY A 70 -11.16 -0.33 -14.39
CA GLY A 70 -11.95 0.89 -14.29
C GLY A 70 -12.57 1.01 -12.91
N LYS A 71 -12.10 2.00 -12.14
CA LYS A 71 -12.58 2.42 -10.81
C LYS A 71 -12.28 1.43 -9.68
N MET A 72 -12.01 2.00 -8.51
CA MET A 72 -11.88 1.33 -7.20
C MET A 72 -10.48 0.92 -6.72
N ILE A 73 -9.47 1.76 -6.99
CA ILE A 73 -8.30 1.83 -6.11
C ILE A 73 -8.22 3.25 -5.56
N ASN A 74 -9.17 3.63 -4.73
CA ASN A 74 -9.24 4.97 -4.14
C ASN A 74 -8.39 5.14 -2.88
N TYR A 75 -7.78 4.07 -2.35
CA TYR A 75 -7.05 4.17 -1.11
C TYR A 75 -5.81 3.28 -1.16
N ILE A 76 -4.77 3.75 -1.85
CA ILE A 76 -3.41 3.30 -1.56
C ILE A 76 -2.61 4.56 -1.27
N LEU A 77 -2.79 5.05 -0.05
CA LEU A 77 -1.81 5.89 0.58
C LEU A 77 -1.93 5.75 2.09
N ILE A 78 -1.84 4.52 2.57
CA ILE A 78 -1.58 4.31 3.99
C ILE A 78 -0.06 4.29 4.16
N ILE A 79 0.51 5.46 4.42
CA ILE A 79 1.82 5.57 5.05
C ILE A 79 1.58 5.24 6.52
N LEU A 80 1.62 3.96 6.90
CA LEU A 80 1.74 3.61 8.32
C LEU A 80 3.22 3.69 8.69
N LEU A 81 3.61 4.86 9.20
CA LEU A 81 4.50 4.90 10.34
C LEU A 81 3.79 4.15 11.46
N ASN A 82 4.23 2.92 11.74
CA ASN A 82 4.06 2.42 13.10
C ASN A 82 4.79 3.41 14.01
N GLY A 83 4.03 4.25 14.69
CA GLY A 83 4.46 4.86 15.94
C GLY A 83 4.56 3.76 16.98
N ASN A 84 5.74 3.16 17.04
CA ASN A 84 6.43 2.47 18.14
C ASN A 84 7.48 1.50 17.57
#